data_AF-A0A917JAV9-F1
#
_entry.id   AF-A0A917JAV9-F1
#
_cell.length_a   1.000
_cell.length_b   1.000
_cell.length_c   1.000
_cell.angle_alpha   90.00
_cell.angle_beta   90.00
_cell.angle_gamma   90.00
#
_symmetry.space_group_name_H-M   'P 1'
#
loop_
_entity.id
_entity.type
_entity.pdbx_description
1 polymer ?
#
loop_
_entity_poly.entity_id
_entity_poly.type
_entity_poly.pdbx_seq_one_letter_code
_entity_poly.pdbx_strand_id
1 'polypeptide(L)'
;MKELEDIVKAFDVAQQQGKQTALATVVQVEGSSYRRAGARMLVTEDGELTGAISGGCLEGDALRKARLAMAEQQPMLVTYDTTDDDDAKLGVGLGCNGIIHILIEPIFTNRPHHPINLFKKFLSKRQNAVVITLFSLVNRKGAQPGTCLFLTGEELISNCATEALKDELLNDAKSVLQEGRSATKVYQAESELTGFVELLKPAVSMLVFGAGNDAIPLVQMAAVLGWHTTVIDGRTNYAVSSRFPLAKKVLLAKPDEALAHVNIDSRTVAVLMTHNYNYDLAMLRQLLPLQLPYIGSLGPKKKLHRMLDELLDAGVDITSHQLQRVYGPTGLDIGAETSEEIALSILSEIQAVLQQREGKALRDRSTVIHTPDMEDLPVNHENL
;
A
#
# COMPACT_ATOMS: atom_id res chain seq x y z
N MET A 1 -2.91 1.49 -1.72
CA MET A 1 -3.01 1.36 -3.19
C MET A 1 -4.38 1.75 -3.72
N LYS A 2 -5.49 1.11 -3.28
CA LYS A 2 -6.86 1.53 -3.66
C LYS A 2 -7.10 3.03 -3.43
N GLU A 3 -6.74 3.53 -2.25
CA GLU A 3 -6.86 4.96 -1.92
C GLU A 3 -6.14 5.87 -2.93
N LEU A 4 -4.95 5.48 -3.40
CA LEU A 4 -4.19 6.25 -4.38
C LEU A 4 -4.85 6.23 -5.77
N GLU A 5 -5.38 5.07 -6.19
CA GLU A 5 -6.16 4.96 -7.43
C GLU A 5 -7.44 5.80 -7.35
N ASP A 6 -8.13 5.79 -6.22
CA ASP A 6 -9.35 6.56 -6.00
C ASP A 6 -9.06 8.07 -5.99
N ILE A 7 -7.97 8.52 -5.36
CA ILE A 7 -7.49 9.91 -5.40
C ILE A 7 -7.19 10.36 -6.83
N VAL A 8 -6.48 9.54 -7.61
CA VAL A 8 -6.16 9.86 -9.01
C VAL A 8 -7.43 9.98 -9.85
N LYS A 9 -8.39 9.06 -9.70
CA LYS A 9 -9.68 9.12 -10.40
C LYS A 9 -10.49 10.35 -10.00
N ALA A 10 -10.57 10.66 -8.70
CA ALA A 10 -11.28 11.84 -8.21
C ALA A 10 -10.66 13.13 -8.74
N PHE A 11 -9.33 13.19 -8.82
CA PHE A 11 -8.63 14.30 -9.45
C PHE A 11 -8.97 14.45 -10.94
N ASP A 12 -9.01 13.34 -11.70
CA ASP A 12 -9.39 13.38 -13.12
C ASP A 12 -10.81 13.94 -13.31
N VAL A 13 -11.76 13.53 -12.46
CA VAL A 13 -13.14 14.05 -12.46
C VAL A 13 -13.16 15.54 -12.12
N ALA A 14 -12.47 15.96 -11.07
CA ALA A 14 -12.40 17.36 -10.67
C ALA A 14 -11.76 18.25 -11.76
N GLN A 15 -10.70 17.75 -12.41
CA GLN A 15 -10.03 18.45 -13.51
C GLN A 15 -10.96 18.63 -14.72
N GLN A 16 -11.73 17.60 -15.09
CA GLN A 16 -12.73 17.70 -16.16
C GLN A 16 -13.82 18.73 -15.86
N GLN A 17 -14.14 18.93 -14.59
CA GLN A 17 -15.10 19.92 -14.12
C GLN A 17 -14.49 21.32 -13.92
N GLY A 18 -13.18 21.48 -14.16
CA GLY A 18 -12.48 22.75 -13.98
C GLY A 18 -12.27 23.16 -12.51
N LYS A 19 -12.40 22.22 -11.57
CA LYS A 19 -12.30 22.48 -10.14
C LYS A 19 -10.85 22.58 -9.67
N GLN A 20 -10.58 23.50 -8.74
CA GLN A 20 -9.32 23.48 -8.00
C GLN A 20 -9.27 22.31 -7.01
N THR A 21 -8.08 21.76 -6.79
CA THR A 21 -7.85 20.69 -5.82
C THR A 21 -6.58 20.92 -5.02
N ALA A 22 -6.53 20.36 -3.80
CA ALA A 22 -5.34 20.25 -2.99
C ALA A 22 -5.18 18.81 -2.47
N LEU A 23 -3.95 18.37 -2.31
CA LEU A 23 -3.61 17.09 -1.72
C LEU A 23 -3.08 17.30 -0.30
N ALA A 24 -3.82 16.80 0.69
CA ALA A 24 -3.35 16.69 2.07
C ALA A 24 -2.62 15.36 2.24
N THR A 25 -1.36 15.40 2.70
CA THR A 25 -0.52 14.22 2.96
C THR A 25 -0.05 14.26 4.41
N VAL A 26 -0.27 13.19 5.17
CA VAL A 26 0.39 13.00 6.46
C VAL A 26 1.87 12.76 6.18
N VAL A 27 2.73 13.71 6.57
CA VAL A 27 4.17 13.65 6.28
C VAL A 27 5.00 13.20 7.48
N GLN A 28 4.49 13.41 8.71
CA GLN A 28 5.13 12.94 9.92
C GLN A 28 4.10 12.70 11.02
N VAL A 29 4.40 11.71 11.88
CA VAL A 29 3.61 11.36 13.05
C VAL A 29 4.56 11.13 14.22
N GLU A 30 4.27 11.75 15.35
CA GLU A 30 4.93 11.51 16.63
C GLU A 30 3.91 10.88 17.59
N GLY A 31 4.29 9.84 18.32
CA GLY A 31 3.37 9.10 19.17
C GLY A 31 2.32 8.28 18.40
N SER A 32 1.10 8.23 18.94
CA SER A 32 0.03 7.37 18.42
C SER A 32 -0.91 8.13 17.50
N SER A 33 -1.20 7.58 16.32
CA SER A 33 -2.17 8.14 15.39
C SER A 33 -2.96 7.04 14.66
N TYR A 34 -4.15 7.39 14.17
CA TYR A 34 -5.00 6.48 13.39
C TYR A 34 -4.42 6.18 12.00
N ARG A 35 -3.82 7.18 11.34
CA ARG A 35 -3.14 7.05 10.05
C ARG A 35 -1.66 7.41 10.18
N ARG A 36 -0.81 6.67 9.46
CA ARG A 36 0.64 6.88 9.41
C ARG A 36 1.03 7.84 8.28
N ALA A 37 2.30 8.24 8.26
CA ALA A 37 2.89 8.98 7.15
C ALA A 37 2.62 8.27 5.80
N GLY A 38 2.31 9.05 4.78
CA GLY A 38 1.87 8.59 3.45
C GLY A 38 0.35 8.47 3.28
N ALA A 39 -0.44 8.57 4.36
CA ALA A 39 -1.89 8.68 4.25
C ALA A 39 -2.28 10.01 3.59
N ARG A 40 -3.28 9.96 2.71
CA ARG A 40 -3.61 11.08 1.82
C ARG A 40 -5.09 11.32 1.70
N MET A 41 -5.43 12.57 1.43
CA MET A 41 -6.78 13.00 1.09
C MET A 41 -6.72 14.09 0.02
N LEU A 42 -7.40 13.87 -1.09
CA LEU A 42 -7.68 14.89 -2.08
C LEU A 42 -8.88 15.71 -1.63
N VAL A 43 -8.75 17.03 -1.72
CA VAL A 43 -9.80 17.99 -1.39
C VAL A 43 -10.10 18.83 -2.63
N THR A 44 -11.37 18.92 -3.01
CA THR A 44 -11.83 19.83 -4.06
C THR A 44 -12.28 21.17 -3.46
N GLU A 45 -12.31 22.23 -4.28
CA GLU A 45 -12.76 23.56 -3.81
C GLU A 45 -14.20 23.56 -3.27
N ASP A 46 -15.09 22.74 -3.83
CA ASP A 46 -16.48 22.57 -3.37
C ASP A 46 -16.62 21.65 -2.14
N GLY A 47 -15.52 21.02 -1.71
CA GLY A 47 -15.41 20.32 -0.44
C GLY A 47 -15.67 18.82 -0.49
N GLU A 48 -15.62 18.22 -1.68
CA GLU A 48 -15.56 16.77 -1.81
C GLU A 48 -14.19 16.27 -1.32
N LEU A 49 -14.22 15.16 -0.57
CA LEU A 49 -13.04 14.55 0.05
C LEU A 49 -12.87 13.14 -0.51
N THR A 50 -11.68 12.78 -0.98
CA THR A 50 -11.34 11.42 -1.42
C THR A 50 -10.07 10.94 -0.74
N GLY A 51 -10.13 9.80 -0.06
CA GLY A 51 -9.08 9.33 0.85
C GLY A 51 -9.31 9.80 2.29
N ALA A 52 -8.39 9.47 3.18
CA ALA A 52 -8.48 9.87 4.59
C ALA A 52 -7.10 10.05 5.22
N ILE A 53 -6.97 11.08 6.04
CA ILE A 53 -5.75 11.42 6.81
C ILE A 53 -5.92 11.12 8.30
N SER A 54 -7.14 10.88 8.77
CA SER A 54 -7.45 10.48 10.13
C SER A 54 -8.64 9.50 10.17
N GLY A 55 -9.27 9.34 11.34
CA GLY A 55 -10.49 8.54 11.53
C GLY A 55 -11.79 9.34 11.37
N GLY A 56 -11.74 10.55 10.79
CA GLY A 56 -12.90 11.45 10.64
C GLY A 56 -12.82 12.73 11.50
N CYS A 57 -11.76 12.89 12.30
CA CYS A 57 -11.63 13.96 13.27
C CYS A 57 -10.92 15.21 12.74
N LEU A 58 -9.99 15.05 11.78
CA LEU A 58 -9.16 16.15 11.26
C LEU A 58 -9.66 16.69 9.92
N GLU A 59 -10.51 15.93 9.22
CA GLU A 59 -10.91 16.19 7.83
C GLU A 59 -11.63 17.52 7.66
N GLY A 60 -12.45 17.92 8.63
CA GLY A 60 -13.18 19.19 8.59
C GLY A 60 -12.27 20.41 8.65
N ASP A 61 -11.25 20.40 9.51
CA ASP A 61 -10.27 21.50 9.55
C ASP A 61 -9.32 21.44 8.35
N ALA A 62 -8.85 20.25 7.98
CA ALA A 62 -8.00 20.05 6.81
C ALA A 62 -8.66 20.57 5.52
N LEU A 63 -9.99 20.42 5.37
CA LEU A 63 -10.76 21.03 4.27
C LEU A 63 -10.64 22.57 4.26
N ARG A 64 -10.78 23.21 5.42
CA ARG A 64 -10.64 24.68 5.52
C ARG A 64 -9.23 25.13 5.15
N LYS A 65 -8.22 24.41 5.64
CA LYS A 65 -6.80 24.68 5.33
C LYS A 65 -6.48 24.43 3.85
N ALA A 66 -7.02 23.37 3.26
CA ALA A 66 -6.91 23.09 1.83
C ALA A 66 -7.48 24.22 0.96
N ARG A 67 -8.66 24.75 1.30
CA ARG A 67 -9.22 25.92 0.62
C ARG A 67 -8.33 27.16 0.74
N LEU A 68 -7.74 27.39 1.91
CA LEU A 68 -6.79 28.49 2.11
C LEU A 68 -5.54 28.30 1.25
N ALA A 69 -4.93 27.12 1.24
CA ALA A 69 -3.77 26.79 0.41
C ALA A 69 -4.05 26.96 -1.09
N MET A 70 -5.25 26.58 -1.55
CA MET A 70 -5.70 26.83 -2.93
C MET A 70 -5.81 28.33 -3.24
N ALA A 71 -6.40 29.12 -2.33
CA ALA A 71 -6.56 30.56 -2.50
C ALA A 71 -5.21 31.31 -2.48
N GLU A 72 -4.30 30.92 -1.59
CA GLU A 72 -2.96 31.51 -1.47
C GLU A 72 -1.99 30.97 -2.53
N GLN A 73 -2.35 29.89 -3.20
CA GLN A 73 -1.52 29.19 -4.19
C GLN A 73 -0.16 28.75 -3.62
N GLN A 74 -0.11 28.37 -2.35
CA GLN A 74 1.10 27.93 -1.67
C GLN A 74 0.86 26.67 -0.84
N PRO A 75 1.82 25.71 -0.84
CA PRO A 75 1.76 24.60 0.09
C PRO A 75 1.88 25.07 1.54
N MET A 76 1.17 24.41 2.44
CA MET A 76 1.17 24.73 3.87
C MET A 76 1.34 23.49 4.73
N LEU A 77 2.06 23.64 5.85
CA LEU A 77 2.20 22.58 6.85
C LEU A 77 1.24 22.86 8.02
N VAL A 78 0.40 21.89 8.34
CA VAL A 78 -0.53 21.94 9.47
C VAL A 78 -0.12 20.90 10.50
N THR A 79 -0.03 21.32 11.76
CA THR A 79 0.26 20.43 12.89
C THR A 79 -1.01 20.29 13.73
N TYR A 80 -1.41 19.05 13.97
CA TYR A 80 -2.45 18.72 14.94
C TYR A 80 -1.79 18.03 16.12
N ASP A 81 -1.86 18.67 17.28
CA ASP A 81 -1.39 18.10 18.54
C ASP A 81 -2.59 17.55 19.31
N THR A 82 -2.60 16.24 19.53
CA THR A 82 -3.69 15.56 20.23
C THR A 82 -3.29 15.15 21.64
N THR A 83 -2.13 15.64 22.10
CA THR A 83 -1.59 15.40 23.44
C THR A 83 -1.99 16.48 24.44
N ASP A 84 -2.42 17.65 23.95
CA ASP A 84 -2.78 18.80 24.77
C ASP A 84 -4.30 18.82 25.07
N ASP A 85 -4.65 18.83 26.36
CA ASP A 85 -6.05 18.83 26.85
C ASP A 85 -6.80 20.13 26.49
N ASP A 86 -6.10 21.21 26.13
CA ASP A 86 -6.73 22.48 25.74
C ASP A 86 -7.29 22.50 24.31
N ASP A 87 -6.77 21.66 23.39
CA ASP A 87 -7.32 21.47 22.04
C ASP A 87 -8.59 20.58 22.03
N ALA A 88 -8.92 19.96 23.17
CA ALA A 88 -10.24 19.35 23.40
C ALA A 88 -11.39 20.37 23.29
N LYS A 89 -11.11 21.68 23.38
CA LYS A 89 -12.09 22.77 23.19
C LYS A 89 -12.50 22.97 21.72
N LEU A 90 -11.78 22.41 20.75
CA LEU A 90 -12.18 22.38 19.33
C LEU A 90 -13.13 21.21 18.99
N GLY A 91 -13.63 20.48 20.00
CA GLY A 91 -14.66 19.45 19.83
C GLY A 91 -14.14 18.13 19.27
N VAL A 92 -12.82 17.96 19.22
CA VAL A 92 -12.17 16.77 18.68
C VAL A 92 -11.69 15.92 19.86
N GLY A 93 -12.57 15.06 20.39
CA GLY A 93 -12.21 14.07 21.41
C GLY A 93 -11.27 13.03 20.83
N LEU A 94 -9.98 13.34 20.84
CA LEU A 94 -8.94 12.53 20.20
C LEU A 94 -8.49 11.45 21.17
N GLY A 95 -8.98 10.22 20.98
CA GLY A 95 -8.49 9.05 21.72
C GLY A 95 -7.08 8.60 21.32
N CYS A 96 -6.45 9.26 20.34
CA CYS A 96 -5.06 9.04 19.95
C CYS A 96 -4.19 10.09 20.65
N ASN A 97 -3.11 9.68 21.31
CA ASN A 97 -2.17 10.58 22.00
C ASN A 97 -0.91 10.76 21.13
N GLY A 98 -0.92 11.74 20.22
CA GLY A 98 0.17 11.97 19.28
C GLY A 98 0.11 13.31 18.53
N ILE A 99 1.15 13.60 17.76
CA ILE A 99 1.26 14.81 16.95
C ILE A 99 1.28 14.39 15.49
N ILE A 100 0.44 15.01 14.66
CA ILE A 100 0.30 14.69 13.24
C ILE A 100 0.64 15.94 12.42
N HIS A 101 1.61 15.81 11.52
CA HIS A 101 1.99 16.84 10.56
C HIS A 101 1.42 16.52 9.19
N ILE A 102 0.63 17.44 8.64
CA ILE A 102 -0.05 17.30 7.37
C ILE A 102 0.43 18.40 6.45
N LEU A 103 1.11 18.02 5.36
CA LEU A 103 1.42 18.94 4.28
C LEU A 103 0.24 18.99 3.32
N ILE A 104 -0.25 20.18 3.03
CA ILE A 104 -1.32 20.43 2.09
C ILE A 104 -0.73 21.12 0.86
N GLU A 105 -0.80 20.44 -0.29
CA GLU A 105 -0.26 20.92 -1.56
C GLU A 105 -1.40 21.28 -2.54
N PRO A 106 -1.61 22.56 -2.89
CA PRO A 106 -2.52 22.92 -3.97
C PRO A 106 -2.00 22.36 -5.31
N ILE A 107 -2.87 21.73 -6.09
CA ILE A 107 -2.48 21.06 -7.32
C ILE A 107 -2.58 22.03 -8.51
N PHE A 108 -1.40 22.41 -9.03
CA PHE A 108 -1.28 23.25 -10.21
C PHE A 108 -1.18 22.41 -11.48
N THR A 109 -2.25 22.32 -12.26
CA THR A 109 -2.33 21.50 -13.48
C THR A 109 -1.36 21.95 -14.59
N ASN A 110 -0.90 23.20 -14.56
CA ASN A 110 0.13 23.71 -15.45
C ASN A 110 1.56 23.24 -15.08
N ARG A 111 1.75 22.63 -13.91
CA ARG A 111 3.03 22.04 -13.48
C ARG A 111 3.01 20.53 -13.77
N PRO A 112 3.77 20.02 -14.75
CA PRO A 112 3.68 18.61 -15.16
C PRO A 112 4.06 17.63 -14.05
N HIS A 113 4.88 18.05 -13.08
CA HIS A 113 5.42 17.21 -12.01
C HIS A 113 4.70 17.39 -10.66
N HIS A 114 3.43 17.82 -10.65
CA HIS A 114 2.64 17.85 -9.42
C HIS A 114 2.40 16.41 -8.87
N PRO A 115 2.15 16.24 -7.56
CA PRO A 115 2.08 14.92 -6.91
C PRO A 115 1.16 13.91 -7.62
N ILE A 116 -0.05 14.36 -8.02
CA ILE A 116 -1.01 13.47 -8.68
C ILE A 116 -0.50 12.89 -10.01
N ASN A 117 0.27 13.65 -10.81
CA ASN A 117 0.85 13.14 -12.05
C ASN A 117 1.96 12.11 -11.78
N LEU A 118 2.73 12.29 -10.70
CA LEU A 118 3.71 11.30 -10.25
C LEU A 118 3.02 10.00 -9.84
N PHE A 119 1.87 10.09 -9.15
CA PHE A 119 1.06 8.91 -8.83
C PHE A 119 0.43 8.26 -10.07
N LYS A 120 -0.03 9.04 -11.06
CA LYS A 120 -0.47 8.51 -12.36
C LYS A 120 0.65 7.72 -13.05
N LYS A 121 1.86 8.28 -13.09
CA LYS A 121 3.06 7.61 -13.63
C LYS A 121 3.34 6.29 -12.90
N PHE A 122 3.34 6.31 -11.57
CA PHE A 122 3.51 5.12 -10.75
C PHE A 122 2.43 4.07 -11.02
N LEU A 123 1.15 4.44 -11.04
CA LEU A 123 0.04 3.52 -11.29
C LEU A 123 0.01 2.95 -12.72
N SER A 124 0.65 3.61 -13.69
CA SER A 124 0.70 3.17 -15.08
C SER A 124 1.58 1.93 -15.29
N LYS A 125 2.53 1.65 -14.38
CA LYS A 125 3.49 0.55 -14.49
C LYS A 125 3.57 -0.19 -13.17
N ARG A 126 3.63 -1.52 -13.23
CA ARG A 126 3.81 -2.36 -12.04
C ARG A 126 5.29 -2.35 -11.62
N GLN A 127 5.66 -1.36 -10.82
CA GLN A 127 7.03 -1.19 -10.30
C GLN A 127 6.99 -0.54 -8.92
N ASN A 128 8.11 -0.59 -8.18
CA ASN A 128 8.30 0.26 -7.01
C ASN A 128 8.67 1.68 -7.45
N ALA A 129 8.31 2.66 -6.64
CA ALA A 129 8.74 4.04 -6.80
C ALA A 129 9.07 4.65 -5.44
N VAL A 130 9.89 5.71 -5.43
CA VAL A 130 10.09 6.56 -4.27
C VAL A 130 9.59 7.97 -4.57
N VAL A 131 8.86 8.54 -3.62
CA VAL A 131 8.46 9.95 -3.62
C VAL A 131 9.08 10.61 -2.41
N ILE A 132 9.73 11.77 -2.60
CA ILE A 132 10.21 12.58 -1.48
C ILE A 132 9.38 13.84 -1.37
N THR A 133 8.89 14.09 -0.15
CA THR A 133 8.12 15.28 0.22
C THR A 133 8.89 16.05 1.27
N LEU A 134 9.29 17.28 0.96
CA LEU A 134 10.05 18.16 1.85
C LEU A 134 9.13 19.19 2.54
N PHE A 135 9.40 19.42 3.82
CA PHE A 135 8.69 20.37 4.67
C PHE A 135 9.63 20.87 5.78
N SER A 136 9.30 21.98 6.44
CA SER A 136 10.10 22.51 7.56
C SER A 136 9.32 22.44 8.87
N LEU A 137 9.81 21.64 9.82
CA LEU A 137 9.31 21.62 11.19
C LEU A 137 9.77 22.82 12.02
N VAL A 138 10.89 23.44 11.63
CA VAL A 138 11.45 24.64 12.25
C VAL A 138 10.67 25.88 11.83
N ASN A 139 10.45 26.06 10.52
CA ASN A 139 9.69 27.19 9.97
C ASN A 139 8.33 26.75 9.42
N ARG A 140 7.43 26.31 10.30
CA ARG A 140 6.12 25.74 9.94
C ARG A 140 5.20 26.72 9.19
N LYS A 141 5.33 28.02 9.47
CA LYS A 141 4.52 29.09 8.84
C LYS A 141 5.16 29.67 7.57
N GLY A 142 6.39 29.28 7.27
CA GLY A 142 7.09 29.70 6.05
C GLY A 142 6.64 28.93 4.82
N ALA A 143 7.18 29.32 3.67
CA ALA A 143 7.00 28.59 2.41
C ALA A 143 7.46 27.14 2.55
N GLN A 144 6.60 26.19 2.16
CA GLN A 144 6.91 24.76 2.21
C GLN A 144 7.27 24.25 0.81
N PRO A 145 8.37 23.48 0.64
CA PRO A 145 8.79 22.99 -0.68
C PRO A 145 7.82 21.98 -1.30
N GLY A 146 7.33 21.03 -0.50
CA GLY A 146 6.42 19.97 -0.90
C GLY A 146 7.06 18.81 -1.65
N THR A 147 6.27 18.13 -2.47
CA THR A 147 6.71 16.95 -3.23
C THR A 147 7.76 17.38 -4.25
N CYS A 148 8.96 16.81 -4.13
CA CYS A 148 10.11 17.32 -4.85
C CYS A 148 10.94 16.32 -5.66
N LEU A 149 10.81 15.03 -5.37
CA LEU A 149 11.52 13.98 -6.10
C LEU A 149 10.62 12.77 -6.31
N PHE A 150 10.71 12.18 -7.50
CA PHE A 150 10.13 10.90 -7.86
C PHE A 150 11.18 10.05 -8.55
N LEU A 151 11.43 8.87 -8.00
CA LEU A 151 12.40 7.91 -8.53
C LEU A 151 11.71 6.57 -8.81
N THR A 152 11.98 6.03 -9.98
CA THR A 152 11.69 4.64 -10.35
C THR A 152 12.99 3.99 -10.84
N GLY A 153 12.94 2.71 -11.21
CA GLY A 153 14.10 2.05 -11.84
C GLY A 153 14.50 2.65 -13.19
N GLU A 154 13.60 3.41 -13.84
CA GLU A 154 13.78 3.90 -15.22
C GLU A 154 13.83 5.43 -15.31
N GLU A 155 13.26 6.14 -14.34
CA GLU A 155 12.99 7.58 -14.42
C GLU A 155 13.29 8.27 -13.09
N LEU A 156 13.95 9.43 -13.18
CA LEU A 156 14.14 10.38 -12.09
C LEU A 156 13.50 11.72 -12.50
N ILE A 157 12.55 12.18 -11.70
CA ILE A 157 11.96 13.52 -11.79
C ILE A 157 12.31 14.25 -10.51
N SER A 158 12.85 15.46 -10.63
CA SER A 158 13.14 16.32 -9.48
C SER A 158 12.81 17.77 -9.81
N ASN A 159 12.27 18.49 -8.84
CA ASN A 159 12.05 19.95 -8.90
C ASN A 159 12.85 20.69 -7.80
N CYS A 160 13.87 20.04 -7.24
CA CYS A 160 14.64 20.56 -6.11
C CYS A 160 15.37 21.87 -6.46
N ALA A 161 15.57 22.72 -5.45
CA ALA A 161 16.14 24.05 -5.64
C ALA A 161 17.65 24.04 -6.00
N THR A 162 18.41 23.06 -5.50
CA THR A 162 19.86 22.97 -5.69
C THR A 162 20.29 21.56 -6.09
N GLU A 163 21.39 21.46 -6.84
CA GLU A 163 21.94 20.15 -7.27
C GLU A 163 22.50 19.35 -6.09
N ALA A 164 23.12 20.02 -5.10
CA ALA A 164 23.61 19.36 -3.88
C ALA A 164 22.49 18.66 -3.10
N LEU A 165 21.36 19.36 -2.89
CA LEU A 165 20.21 18.76 -2.22
C LEU A 165 19.62 17.61 -3.05
N LYS A 166 19.56 17.77 -4.38
CA LYS A 166 19.07 16.71 -5.27
C LYS A 166 19.91 15.43 -5.17
N ASP A 167 21.24 15.55 -5.06
CA ASP A 167 22.14 14.39 -4.92
C ASP A 167 21.92 13.66 -3.58
N GLU A 168 21.76 14.40 -2.47
CA GLU A 168 21.44 13.83 -1.16
C GLU A 168 20.10 13.08 -1.20
N LEU A 169 19.05 13.73 -1.72
CA LEU A 169 17.72 13.13 -1.85
C LEU A 169 17.74 11.88 -2.75
N LEU A 170 18.53 11.90 -3.82
CA LEU A 170 18.67 10.76 -4.72
C LEU A 170 19.35 9.57 -4.02
N ASN A 171 20.34 9.82 -3.18
CA ASN A 171 21.01 8.77 -2.40
C ASN A 171 20.03 8.12 -1.41
N ASP A 172 19.27 8.92 -0.68
CA ASP A 172 18.25 8.40 0.24
C ASP A 172 17.12 7.67 -0.48
N ALA A 173 16.69 8.17 -1.65
CA ALA A 173 15.69 7.49 -2.46
C ALA A 173 16.17 6.11 -2.92
N LYS A 174 17.45 5.98 -3.30
CA LYS A 174 18.05 4.68 -3.64
C LYS A 174 18.16 3.77 -2.42
N SER A 175 18.53 4.30 -1.26
CA SER A 175 18.59 3.52 -0.01
C SER A 175 17.21 2.95 0.34
N VAL A 176 16.16 3.79 0.30
CA VAL A 176 14.77 3.38 0.55
C VAL A 176 14.27 2.33 -0.44
N LEU A 177 14.63 2.45 -1.74
CA LEU A 177 14.33 1.41 -2.73
C LEU A 177 15.00 0.07 -2.39
N GLN A 178 16.26 0.10 -1.95
CA GLN A 178 17.04 -1.09 -1.61
C GLN A 178 16.57 -1.74 -0.31
N GLU A 179 16.34 -0.95 0.74
CA GLU A 179 15.89 -1.41 2.05
C GLU A 179 14.42 -1.87 2.03
N GLY A 180 13.62 -1.36 1.10
CA GLY A 180 12.22 -1.76 0.96
C GLY A 180 11.28 -1.18 2.02
N ARG A 181 11.67 -0.09 2.69
CA ARG A 181 10.89 0.63 3.70
C ARG A 181 11.05 2.15 3.55
N SER A 182 9.99 2.90 3.82
CA SER A 182 10.02 4.38 3.87
C SER A 182 10.83 4.88 5.06
N ALA A 183 11.33 6.11 4.99
CA ALA A 183 12.07 6.76 6.07
C ALA A 183 11.74 8.25 6.18
N THR A 184 12.06 8.85 7.32
CA THR A 184 12.10 10.31 7.50
C THR A 184 13.55 10.71 7.69
N LYS A 185 13.99 11.74 6.95
CA LYS A 185 15.37 12.25 6.97
C LYS A 185 15.39 13.76 7.16
N VAL A 186 16.50 14.29 7.64
CA VAL A 186 16.72 15.73 7.82
C VAL A 186 17.81 16.17 6.84
N TYR A 187 17.57 17.28 6.15
CA TYR A 187 18.44 17.86 5.13
C TYR A 187 18.81 19.28 5.50
N GLN A 188 20.07 19.64 5.29
CA GLN A 188 20.59 21.00 5.51
C GLN A 188 20.63 21.74 4.16
N ALA A 189 19.68 22.66 3.96
CA ALA A 189 19.65 23.56 2.81
C ALA A 189 19.94 25.01 3.26
N GLU A 190 19.29 26.01 2.67
CA GLU A 190 19.29 27.38 3.23
C GLU A 190 18.72 27.43 4.66
N SER A 191 17.80 26.49 4.95
CA SER A 191 17.29 26.18 6.28
C SER A 191 17.14 24.68 6.43
N GLU A 192 17.00 24.20 7.66
CA GLU A 192 16.70 22.80 7.94
C GLU A 192 15.34 22.39 7.34
N LEU A 193 15.35 21.27 6.62
CA LEU A 193 14.19 20.63 6.05
C LEU A 193 14.09 19.18 6.52
N THR A 194 12.86 18.73 6.74
CA THR A 194 12.53 17.32 6.94
C THR A 194 11.99 16.76 5.63
N GLY A 195 12.44 15.56 5.25
CA GLY A 195 11.93 14.84 4.10
C GLY A 195 11.30 13.52 4.50
N PHE A 196 10.05 13.34 4.08
CA PHE A 196 9.43 12.02 4.08
C PHE A 196 9.80 11.32 2.78
N VAL A 197 10.66 10.30 2.88
CA VAL A 197 11.17 9.48 1.78
C VAL A 197 10.30 8.22 1.70
N GLU A 198 9.27 8.27 0.86
CA GLU A 198 8.24 7.24 0.82
C GLU A 198 8.49 6.20 -0.26
N LEU A 199 8.49 4.93 0.13
CA LEU A 199 8.42 3.81 -0.80
C LEU A 199 6.98 3.50 -1.19
N LEU A 200 6.66 3.73 -2.45
CA LEU A 200 5.43 3.27 -3.08
C LEU A 200 5.62 1.87 -3.68
N LYS A 201 4.82 0.91 -3.22
CA LYS A 201 4.82 -0.48 -3.71
C LYS A 201 3.57 -0.76 -4.56
N PRO A 202 3.66 -1.51 -5.66
CA PRO A 202 2.49 -1.79 -6.49
C PRO A 202 1.42 -2.58 -5.71
N ALA A 203 0.19 -2.59 -6.19
CA ALA A 203 -0.89 -3.40 -5.62
C ALA A 203 -0.48 -4.88 -5.53
N VAL A 204 -0.97 -5.61 -4.53
CA VAL A 204 -0.74 -7.06 -4.48
C VAL A 204 -1.41 -7.69 -5.69
N SER A 205 -0.68 -8.54 -6.43
CA SER A 205 -1.23 -9.33 -7.53
C SER A 205 -1.59 -10.70 -7.00
N MET A 206 -2.87 -11.07 -6.98
CA MET A 206 -3.30 -12.36 -6.48
C MET A 206 -3.79 -13.23 -7.65
N LEU A 207 -3.08 -14.33 -7.90
CA LEU A 207 -3.45 -15.36 -8.84
C LEU A 207 -4.37 -16.36 -8.14
N VAL A 208 -5.62 -16.46 -8.57
CA VAL A 208 -6.60 -17.38 -8.01
C VAL A 208 -6.83 -18.50 -9.02
N PHE A 209 -6.30 -19.69 -8.74
CA PHE A 209 -6.49 -20.87 -9.56
C PHE A 209 -7.74 -21.60 -9.07
N GLY A 210 -8.81 -21.52 -9.85
CA GLY A 210 -10.13 -21.98 -9.48
C GLY A 210 -11.13 -20.84 -9.53
N ALA A 211 -12.15 -20.98 -10.37
CA ALA A 211 -13.25 -20.04 -10.51
C ALA A 211 -14.53 -20.58 -9.85
N GLY A 212 -14.42 -21.40 -8.80
CA GLY A 212 -15.55 -21.90 -8.01
C GLY A 212 -16.38 -20.78 -7.38
N ASN A 213 -17.53 -21.11 -6.78
CA ASN A 213 -18.35 -20.11 -6.09
C ASN A 213 -17.65 -19.54 -4.84
N ASP A 214 -16.82 -20.34 -4.21
CA ASP A 214 -15.96 -19.99 -3.08
C ASP A 214 -14.86 -18.97 -3.42
N ALA A 215 -14.46 -18.87 -4.70
CA ALA A 215 -13.51 -17.84 -5.15
C ALA A 215 -14.14 -16.43 -5.25
N ILE A 216 -15.48 -16.32 -5.33
CA ILE A 216 -16.18 -15.04 -5.48
C ILE A 216 -15.95 -14.12 -4.26
N PRO A 217 -16.24 -14.54 -3.01
CA PRO A 217 -15.99 -13.68 -1.85
C PRO A 217 -14.51 -13.34 -1.68
N LEU A 218 -13.61 -14.27 -2.00
CA LEU A 218 -12.16 -14.02 -1.99
C LEU A 218 -11.79 -12.87 -2.93
N VAL A 219 -12.29 -12.87 -4.18
CA VAL A 219 -12.05 -11.81 -5.16
C VAL A 219 -12.68 -10.48 -4.72
N GLN A 220 -13.89 -10.51 -4.16
CA GLN A 220 -14.58 -9.31 -3.68
C GLN A 220 -13.83 -8.64 -2.53
N MET A 221 -13.44 -9.42 -1.52
CA MET A 221 -12.69 -8.90 -0.37
C MET A 221 -11.29 -8.42 -0.77
N ALA A 222 -10.61 -9.13 -1.68
CA ALA A 222 -9.33 -8.68 -2.25
C ALA A 222 -9.46 -7.33 -2.97
N ALA A 223 -10.57 -7.09 -3.68
CA ALA A 223 -10.83 -5.81 -4.32
C ALA A 223 -11.03 -4.67 -3.28
N VAL A 224 -11.67 -4.95 -2.15
CA VAL A 224 -11.77 -3.99 -1.02
C VAL A 224 -10.38 -3.59 -0.51
N LEU A 225 -9.46 -4.55 -0.40
CA LEU A 225 -8.06 -4.30 -0.02
C LEU A 225 -7.24 -3.60 -1.11
N GLY A 226 -7.79 -3.43 -2.32
CA GLY A 226 -7.09 -2.86 -3.47
C GLY A 226 -6.10 -3.79 -4.14
N TRP A 227 -6.32 -5.11 -4.04
CA TRP A 227 -5.49 -6.11 -4.70
C TRP A 227 -5.99 -6.35 -6.11
N HIS A 228 -5.07 -6.63 -7.03
CA HIS A 228 -5.39 -6.97 -8.41
C HIS A 228 -5.48 -8.49 -8.53
N THR A 229 -6.69 -9.00 -8.75
CA THR A 229 -6.93 -10.44 -8.88
C THR A 229 -6.95 -10.88 -10.34
N THR A 230 -6.28 -11.98 -10.62
CA THR A 230 -6.43 -12.74 -11.87
C THR A 230 -7.01 -14.10 -11.54
N VAL A 231 -8.25 -14.36 -11.97
CA VAL A 231 -8.92 -15.64 -11.77
C VAL A 231 -8.63 -16.53 -12.97
N ILE A 232 -8.11 -17.74 -12.74
CA ILE A 232 -7.77 -18.70 -13.78
C ILE A 232 -8.51 -20.02 -13.53
N ASP A 233 -9.21 -20.54 -14.54
CA ASP A 233 -9.84 -21.86 -14.48
C ASP A 233 -9.89 -22.49 -15.87
N GLY A 234 -9.80 -23.83 -15.96
CA GLY A 234 -9.87 -24.56 -17.22
C GLY A 234 -11.28 -24.78 -17.76
N ARG A 235 -12.32 -24.43 -16.99
CA ARG A 235 -13.73 -24.67 -17.34
C ARG A 235 -14.38 -23.41 -17.90
N THR A 236 -14.89 -23.49 -19.13
CA THR A 236 -15.56 -22.40 -19.86
C THR A 236 -16.72 -21.78 -19.09
N ASN A 237 -17.53 -22.59 -18.39
CA ASN A 237 -18.68 -22.10 -17.63
C ASN A 237 -18.31 -21.43 -16.30
N TYR A 238 -17.07 -21.60 -15.84
CA TYR A 238 -16.60 -21.03 -14.58
C TYR A 238 -15.79 -19.75 -14.81
N ALA A 239 -14.83 -19.77 -15.75
CA ALA A 239 -13.97 -18.63 -16.10
C ALA A 239 -14.72 -17.57 -16.92
N VAL A 240 -15.76 -16.96 -16.32
CA VAL A 240 -16.64 -15.98 -16.97
C VAL A 240 -16.52 -14.63 -16.24
N SER A 241 -16.20 -13.56 -16.97
CA SER A 241 -16.00 -12.22 -16.40
C SER A 241 -17.22 -11.69 -15.63
N SER A 242 -18.44 -12.03 -16.04
CA SER A 242 -19.67 -11.62 -15.33
C SER A 242 -19.80 -12.21 -13.92
N ARG A 243 -19.14 -13.36 -13.64
CA ARG A 243 -19.10 -13.95 -12.30
C ARG A 243 -18.10 -13.24 -11.38
N PHE A 244 -17.11 -12.55 -11.96
CA PHE A 244 -16.03 -11.87 -11.23
C PHE A 244 -15.85 -10.42 -11.73
N PRO A 245 -16.87 -9.55 -11.59
CA PRO A 245 -16.82 -8.19 -12.14
C PRO A 245 -15.73 -7.31 -11.50
N LEU A 246 -15.27 -7.67 -10.30
CA LEU A 246 -14.19 -6.98 -9.58
C LEU A 246 -12.80 -7.57 -9.86
N ALA A 247 -12.71 -8.70 -10.56
CA ALA A 247 -11.41 -9.24 -10.95
C ALA A 247 -10.77 -8.38 -12.04
N LYS A 248 -9.46 -8.17 -11.95
CA LYS A 248 -8.73 -7.42 -12.99
C LYS A 248 -8.71 -8.20 -14.31
N LYS A 249 -8.62 -9.53 -14.22
CA LYS A 249 -8.62 -10.46 -15.34
C LYS A 249 -9.32 -11.77 -14.94
N VAL A 250 -10.02 -12.38 -15.89
CA VAL A 250 -10.52 -13.75 -15.80
C VAL A 250 -10.02 -14.51 -17.02
N LEU A 251 -9.28 -15.59 -16.80
CA LEU A 251 -8.60 -16.35 -17.84
C LEU A 251 -9.15 -17.78 -17.89
N LEU A 252 -9.60 -18.18 -19.07
CA LEU A 252 -9.84 -19.58 -19.40
C LEU A 252 -8.50 -20.18 -19.86
N ALA A 253 -7.85 -20.95 -19.00
CA ALA A 253 -6.57 -21.56 -19.32
C ALA A 253 -6.42 -22.93 -18.65
N LYS A 254 -5.69 -23.83 -19.31
CA LYS A 254 -5.19 -25.06 -18.67
C LYS A 254 -3.94 -24.75 -17.83
N PRO A 255 -3.50 -25.66 -16.93
CA PRO A 255 -2.34 -25.41 -16.10
C PRO A 255 -1.11 -24.95 -16.89
N ASP A 256 -0.75 -25.63 -17.99
CA ASP A 256 0.47 -25.36 -18.76
C ASP A 256 0.47 -24.01 -19.50
N GLU A 257 -0.71 -23.41 -19.66
CA GLU A 257 -0.89 -22.10 -20.35
C GLU A 257 -1.14 -20.96 -19.34
N ALA A 258 -1.49 -21.29 -18.10
CA ALA A 258 -1.99 -20.34 -17.12
C ALA A 258 -0.99 -19.21 -16.80
N LEU A 259 0.30 -19.55 -16.70
CA LEU A 259 1.34 -18.59 -16.33
C LEU A 259 1.82 -17.71 -17.50
N ALA A 260 1.55 -18.10 -18.75
CA ALA A 260 2.00 -17.35 -19.93
C ALA A 260 1.33 -15.96 -20.07
N HIS A 261 0.23 -15.74 -19.35
CA HIS A 261 -0.60 -14.53 -19.47
C HIS A 261 -0.56 -13.63 -18.23
N VAL A 262 0.32 -13.92 -17.28
CA VAL A 262 0.42 -13.18 -16.01
C VAL A 262 1.84 -12.66 -15.80
N ASN A 263 1.95 -11.43 -15.28
CA ASN A 263 3.22 -10.85 -14.89
C ASN A 263 3.46 -11.19 -13.42
N ILE A 264 4.62 -11.75 -13.12
CA ILE A 264 4.97 -12.25 -11.79
C ILE A 264 6.12 -11.42 -11.23
N ASP A 265 5.96 -10.95 -10.00
CA ASP A 265 6.95 -10.18 -9.27
C ASP A 265 6.93 -10.53 -7.76
N SER A 266 7.75 -9.81 -6.99
CA SER A 266 7.88 -10.00 -5.53
C SER A 266 6.63 -9.68 -4.72
N ARG A 267 5.57 -9.12 -5.34
CA ARG A 267 4.26 -8.84 -4.71
C ARG A 267 3.14 -9.64 -5.37
N THR A 268 3.49 -10.76 -6.00
CA THR A 268 2.55 -11.71 -6.58
C THR A 268 2.33 -12.88 -5.62
N VAL A 269 1.09 -13.24 -5.34
CA VAL A 269 0.70 -14.36 -4.48
C VAL A 269 -0.21 -15.31 -5.25
N ALA A 270 -0.23 -16.59 -4.89
CA ALA A 270 -1.08 -17.59 -5.54
C ALA A 270 -1.97 -18.31 -4.53
N VAL A 271 -3.19 -18.63 -4.94
CA VAL A 271 -4.14 -19.45 -4.18
C VAL A 271 -4.68 -20.55 -5.09
N LEU A 272 -4.44 -21.81 -4.71
CA LEU A 272 -4.92 -23.01 -5.37
C LEU A 272 -6.25 -23.44 -4.72
N MET A 273 -7.35 -23.26 -5.43
CA MET A 273 -8.70 -23.58 -4.97
C MET A 273 -9.59 -24.11 -6.10
N THR A 274 -9.01 -24.90 -7.01
CA THR A 274 -9.75 -25.42 -8.18
C THR A 274 -10.75 -26.52 -7.81
N HIS A 275 -10.59 -27.14 -6.64
CA HIS A 275 -11.21 -28.40 -6.22
C HIS A 275 -10.91 -29.58 -7.15
N ASN A 276 -9.93 -29.44 -8.05
CA ASN A 276 -9.46 -30.49 -8.94
C ASN A 276 -8.01 -30.83 -8.57
N TYR A 277 -7.82 -32.03 -8.01
CA TYR A 277 -6.51 -32.48 -7.53
C TYR A 277 -5.40 -32.39 -8.58
N ASN A 278 -5.66 -32.85 -9.81
CA ASN A 278 -4.65 -32.89 -10.87
C ASN A 278 -4.31 -31.47 -11.36
N TYR A 279 -5.30 -30.58 -11.37
CA TYR A 279 -5.07 -29.18 -11.72
C TYR A 279 -4.21 -28.49 -10.67
N ASP A 280 -4.57 -28.64 -9.38
CA ASP A 280 -3.80 -28.05 -8.27
C ASP A 280 -2.36 -28.60 -8.23
N LEU A 281 -2.17 -29.91 -8.46
CA LEU A 281 -0.85 -30.55 -8.54
C LEU A 281 0.00 -29.96 -9.68
N ALA A 282 -0.59 -29.86 -10.88
CA ALA A 282 0.09 -29.29 -12.05
C ALA A 282 0.45 -27.82 -11.84
N MET A 283 -0.42 -27.04 -11.20
CA MET A 283 -0.12 -25.65 -10.87
C MET A 283 0.94 -25.53 -9.78
N LEU A 284 0.88 -26.33 -8.71
CA LEU A 284 1.88 -26.32 -7.64
C LEU A 284 3.27 -26.57 -8.21
N ARG A 285 3.41 -27.56 -9.12
CA ARG A 285 4.67 -27.85 -9.82
C ARG A 285 5.25 -26.61 -10.53
N GLN A 286 4.40 -25.83 -11.19
CA GLN A 286 4.81 -24.64 -11.93
C GLN A 286 5.07 -23.43 -11.03
N LEU A 287 4.39 -23.34 -9.88
CA LEU A 287 4.52 -22.23 -8.95
C LEU A 287 5.74 -22.38 -8.03
N LEU A 288 6.15 -23.61 -7.67
CA LEU A 288 7.28 -23.85 -6.76
C LEU A 288 8.60 -23.19 -7.21
N PRO A 289 9.01 -23.23 -8.49
CA PRO A 289 10.22 -22.54 -8.95
C PRO A 289 10.10 -21.01 -8.90
N LEU A 290 8.87 -20.49 -8.88
CA LEU A 290 8.63 -19.07 -8.78
C LEU A 290 8.86 -18.65 -7.33
N GLN A 291 9.68 -17.61 -7.14
CA GLN A 291 9.96 -17.07 -5.82
C GLN A 291 8.80 -16.21 -5.29
N LEU A 292 7.56 -16.72 -5.35
CA LEU A 292 6.40 -16.06 -4.79
C LEU A 292 6.52 -15.97 -3.27
N PRO A 293 6.11 -14.86 -2.64
CA PRO A 293 6.00 -14.76 -1.18
C PRO A 293 4.98 -15.73 -0.57
N TYR A 294 3.97 -16.17 -1.34
CA TYR A 294 2.88 -17.00 -0.82
C TYR A 294 2.24 -17.89 -1.89
N ILE A 295 2.09 -19.17 -1.59
CA ILE A 295 1.31 -20.17 -2.35
C ILE A 295 0.35 -20.87 -1.38
N GLY A 296 -0.92 -20.48 -1.39
CA GLY A 296 -1.96 -21.11 -0.59
C GLY A 296 -2.56 -22.31 -1.31
N SER A 297 -2.76 -23.43 -0.61
CA SER A 297 -3.48 -24.60 -1.10
C SER A 297 -4.73 -24.84 -0.26
N LEU A 298 -5.90 -24.65 -0.86
CA LEU A 298 -7.17 -24.95 -0.24
C LEU A 298 -7.40 -26.46 -0.12
N GLY A 299 -7.86 -26.87 1.07
CA GLY A 299 -8.18 -28.25 1.40
C GLY A 299 -7.37 -28.80 2.58
N PRO A 300 -7.59 -30.07 2.96
CA PRO A 300 -6.96 -30.67 4.12
C PRO A 300 -5.44 -30.82 3.94
N LYS A 301 -4.68 -30.77 5.05
CA LYS A 301 -3.22 -30.95 5.06
C LYS A 301 -2.74 -32.18 4.28
N LYS A 302 -3.48 -33.29 4.38
CA LYS A 302 -3.21 -34.55 3.65
C LYS A 302 -3.19 -34.38 2.13
N LYS A 303 -4.05 -33.50 1.58
CA LYS A 303 -4.08 -33.20 0.14
C LYS A 303 -2.76 -32.54 -0.29
N LEU A 304 -2.30 -31.52 0.45
CA LEU A 304 -1.04 -30.85 0.13
C LEU A 304 0.14 -31.80 0.23
N HIS A 305 0.25 -32.56 1.34
CA HIS A 305 1.33 -33.53 1.49
C HIS A 305 1.36 -34.54 0.33
N ARG A 306 0.21 -35.08 -0.05
CA ARG A 306 0.14 -36.01 -1.20
C ARG A 306 0.62 -35.37 -2.51
N MET A 307 0.27 -34.10 -2.75
CA MET A 307 0.79 -33.39 -3.93
C MET A 307 2.30 -33.22 -3.87
N LEU A 308 2.86 -32.86 -2.72
CA LEU A 308 4.30 -32.71 -2.55
C LEU A 308 5.05 -34.05 -2.71
N ASP A 309 4.52 -35.12 -2.12
CA ASP A 309 5.08 -36.48 -2.24
C ASP A 309 5.09 -36.94 -3.71
N GLU A 310 3.98 -36.74 -4.44
CA GLU A 310 3.90 -37.08 -5.87
C GLU A 310 4.88 -36.26 -6.74
N LEU A 311 5.14 -35.00 -6.38
CA LEU A 311 6.14 -34.19 -7.08
C LEU A 311 7.57 -34.68 -6.80
N LEU A 312 7.88 -35.05 -5.56
CA LEU A 312 9.17 -35.62 -5.17
C LEU A 312 9.40 -36.97 -5.87
N ASP A 313 8.38 -37.85 -5.89
CA ASP A 313 8.42 -39.14 -6.59
C ASP A 313 8.60 -38.97 -8.11
N ALA A 314 8.06 -37.88 -8.68
CA ALA A 314 8.27 -37.50 -10.07
C ALA A 314 9.62 -36.81 -10.35
N GLY A 315 10.52 -36.74 -9.35
CA GLY A 315 11.87 -36.19 -9.47
C GLY A 315 11.93 -34.67 -9.45
N VAL A 316 10.90 -33.98 -8.97
CA VAL A 316 10.95 -32.52 -8.76
C VAL A 316 11.76 -32.23 -7.50
N ASP A 317 12.85 -31.48 -7.63
CA ASP A 317 13.62 -31.00 -6.48
C ASP A 317 12.86 -29.87 -5.78
N ILE A 318 12.48 -30.09 -4.53
CA ILE A 318 11.74 -29.12 -3.71
C ILE A 318 12.61 -28.74 -2.50
N THR A 319 13.12 -27.52 -2.54
CA THR A 319 13.97 -26.98 -1.48
C THR A 319 13.14 -26.60 -0.24
N SER A 320 13.76 -26.62 0.94
CA SER A 320 13.13 -26.16 2.18
C SER A 320 12.63 -24.71 2.10
N HIS A 321 13.32 -23.86 1.35
CA HIS A 321 12.92 -22.47 1.15
C HIS A 321 11.66 -22.33 0.26
N GLN A 322 11.47 -23.21 -0.73
CA GLN A 322 10.22 -23.26 -1.49
C GLN A 322 9.07 -23.74 -0.61
N LEU A 323 9.29 -24.77 0.21
CA LEU A 323 8.26 -25.28 1.13
C LEU A 323 7.79 -24.24 2.16
N GLN A 324 8.69 -23.39 2.65
CA GLN A 324 8.34 -22.31 3.59
C GLN A 324 7.33 -21.30 3.05
N ARG A 325 7.15 -21.24 1.72
CA ARG A 325 6.21 -20.34 1.04
C ARG A 325 4.89 -21.02 0.66
N VAL A 326 4.75 -22.32 0.93
CA VAL A 326 3.55 -23.11 0.63
C VAL A 326 2.72 -23.30 1.90
N TYR A 327 1.48 -22.84 1.87
CA TYR A 327 0.56 -22.82 3.00
C TYR A 327 -0.61 -23.77 2.72
N GLY A 328 -0.76 -24.82 3.52
CA GLY A 328 -1.82 -25.82 3.34
C GLY A 328 -2.14 -26.56 4.65
N PRO A 329 -3.38 -26.44 5.18
CA PRO A 329 -4.47 -25.60 4.68
C PRO A 329 -4.10 -24.11 4.65
N THR A 330 -4.57 -23.40 3.63
CA THR A 330 -4.41 -21.94 3.47
C THR A 330 -5.39 -21.19 4.37
N GLY A 331 -4.93 -20.09 4.98
CA GLY A 331 -5.70 -19.22 5.85
C GLY A 331 -5.37 -19.34 7.33
N LEU A 332 -5.56 -18.25 8.09
CA LEU A 332 -5.40 -18.23 9.54
C LEU A 332 -6.49 -19.07 10.23
N ASP A 333 -6.13 -19.74 11.33
CA ASP A 333 -7.06 -20.48 12.17
C ASP A 333 -7.97 -19.51 12.97
N ILE A 334 -9.06 -19.10 12.33
CA ILE A 334 -10.09 -18.21 12.89
C ILE A 334 -11.44 -18.93 13.06
N GLY A 335 -11.47 -20.26 12.93
CA GLY A 335 -12.71 -21.06 12.98
C GLY A 335 -13.63 -20.85 11.78
N ALA A 336 -13.08 -20.59 10.59
CA ALA A 336 -13.85 -20.33 9.38
C ALA A 336 -14.56 -21.59 8.82
N GLU A 337 -15.84 -21.48 8.47
CA GLU A 337 -16.63 -22.58 7.88
C GLU A 337 -17.24 -22.23 6.52
N THR A 338 -17.75 -21.00 6.38
CA THR A 338 -18.36 -20.51 5.13
C THR A 338 -17.32 -20.02 4.13
N SER A 339 -17.69 -19.91 2.84
CA SER A 339 -16.78 -19.39 1.80
C SER A 339 -16.26 -17.98 2.10
N GLU A 340 -17.09 -17.14 2.72
CA GLU A 340 -16.79 -15.77 3.11
C GLU A 340 -15.80 -15.74 4.28
N GLU A 341 -16.00 -16.57 5.30
CA GLU A 341 -15.07 -16.68 6.43
C GLU A 341 -13.73 -17.27 6.00
N ILE A 342 -13.75 -18.28 5.11
CA ILE A 342 -12.54 -18.88 4.54
C ILE A 342 -11.79 -17.84 3.71
N ALA A 343 -12.49 -17.06 2.88
CA ALA A 343 -11.90 -15.96 2.13
C ALA A 343 -11.23 -14.92 3.04
N LEU A 344 -11.88 -14.53 4.14
CA LEU A 344 -11.32 -13.63 5.15
C LEU A 344 -10.05 -14.23 5.76
N SER A 345 -10.11 -15.50 6.18
CA SER A 345 -8.98 -16.25 6.75
C SER A 345 -7.76 -16.28 5.81
N ILE A 346 -7.98 -16.57 4.53
CA ILE A 346 -6.93 -16.60 3.49
C ILE A 346 -6.30 -15.21 3.31
N LEU A 347 -7.12 -14.16 3.14
CA LEU A 347 -6.61 -12.81 2.93
C LEU A 347 -5.85 -12.29 4.16
N SER A 348 -6.31 -12.64 5.37
CA SER A 348 -5.60 -12.32 6.60
C SER A 348 -4.23 -13.00 6.68
N GLU A 349 -4.12 -14.28 6.28
CA GLU A 349 -2.84 -14.98 6.25
C GLU A 349 -1.89 -14.37 5.21
N ILE A 350 -2.38 -14.12 3.99
CA ILE A 350 -1.58 -13.49 2.93
C ILE A 350 -1.08 -12.11 3.40
N GLN A 351 -1.95 -11.29 4.00
CA GLN A 351 -1.56 -9.99 4.52
C GLN A 351 -0.50 -10.14 5.63
N ALA A 352 -0.64 -11.09 6.55
CA ALA A 352 0.33 -11.34 7.59
C ALA A 352 1.69 -11.71 6.99
N VAL A 353 1.73 -12.64 6.02
CA VAL A 353 2.95 -13.08 5.33
C VAL A 353 3.64 -11.91 4.60
N LEU A 354 2.88 -11.12 3.84
CA LEU A 354 3.43 -9.96 3.12
C LEU A 354 3.99 -8.88 4.05
N GLN A 355 3.50 -8.81 5.29
CA GLN A 355 3.98 -7.88 6.32
C GLN A 355 4.98 -8.53 7.29
N GLN A 356 5.39 -9.78 7.05
CA GLN A 356 6.27 -10.55 7.92
C GLN A 356 5.75 -10.61 9.37
N ARG A 357 4.45 -10.90 9.51
CA ARG A 357 3.74 -11.03 10.79
C ARG A 357 3.15 -12.43 10.92
N GLU A 358 2.87 -12.82 12.17
CA GLU A 358 2.31 -14.13 12.51
C GLU A 358 0.77 -14.16 12.56
N GLY A 359 0.08 -13.01 12.50
CA GLY A 359 -1.38 -12.96 12.54
C GLY A 359 -2.02 -13.23 13.93
N LYS A 360 -1.26 -13.08 15.03
CA LYS A 360 -1.74 -13.26 16.41
C LYS A 360 -2.59 -12.09 16.90
N ALA A 361 -3.35 -12.30 17.98
CA ALA A 361 -4.18 -11.27 18.62
C ALA A 361 -3.32 -10.09 19.12
N LEU A 362 -3.72 -8.86 18.78
CA LEU A 362 -2.95 -7.66 19.12
C LEU A 362 -2.85 -7.40 20.63
N ARG A 363 -3.82 -7.87 21.44
CA ARG A 363 -3.81 -7.71 22.90
C ARG A 363 -2.61 -8.39 23.59
N ASP A 364 -2.06 -9.42 22.94
CA ASP A 364 -0.94 -10.21 23.49
C ASP A 364 0.42 -9.58 23.14
N ARG A 365 0.41 -8.46 22.39
CA ARG A 365 1.62 -7.75 21.98
C ARG A 365 2.07 -6.80 23.08
N SER A 366 3.34 -6.90 23.48
CA SER A 366 3.98 -6.03 24.48
C SER A 366 4.47 -4.69 23.93
N THR A 367 4.42 -4.50 22.62
CA THR A 367 4.91 -3.30 21.91
C THR A 367 3.81 -2.63 21.10
N VAL A 368 3.99 -1.34 20.79
CA VAL A 368 3.10 -0.57 19.92
C VAL A 368 2.88 -1.27 18.57
N ILE A 369 1.68 -1.13 18.00
CA ILE A 369 1.28 -1.82 16.75
C ILE A 369 2.27 -1.50 15.61
N HIS A 370 2.68 -0.25 15.54
CA HIS A 370 3.69 0.23 14.61
C HIS A 370 4.89 0.68 15.43
N THR A 371 6.00 -0.06 15.35
CA THR A 371 7.25 0.40 15.94
C THR A 371 7.63 1.70 15.20
N PRO A 372 7.83 2.83 15.88
CA PRO A 372 8.50 3.98 15.27
C PRO A 372 9.87 3.52 14.78
N ASP A 373 10.35 4.07 13.67
CA ASP A 373 11.74 3.91 13.25
C ASP A 373 12.65 4.59 14.30
N MET A 374 12.90 3.92 15.44
CA MET A 374 13.74 4.39 16.54
C MET A 374 15.23 4.20 16.23
N GLU A 375 15.67 4.66 15.06
CA GLU A 375 17.11 4.77 14.76
C GLU A 375 17.57 6.18 14.36
N ASP A 376 16.69 7.14 14.08
CA ASP A 376 17.12 8.44 13.49
C ASP A 376 16.60 9.69 14.22
N LEU A 377 16.66 9.75 15.56
CA LEU A 377 16.62 11.04 16.27
C LEU A 377 17.57 11.02 17.48
N PRO A 378 18.63 11.86 17.52
CA PRO A 378 19.30 12.13 18.78
C PRO A 378 18.32 12.89 19.67
N VAL A 379 17.80 12.22 20.68
CA VAL A 379 17.10 12.88 21.78
C VAL A 379 18.16 13.65 22.56
N ASN A 380 18.33 14.94 22.24
CA ASN A 380 19.07 15.87 23.09
C ASN A 380 18.26 16.09 24.36
N HIS A 381 18.53 15.27 25.38
CA HIS A 381 18.17 15.57 26.75
C HIS A 381 19.18 16.57 27.34
N GLU A 382 19.15 17.82 26.88
CA GLU A 382 19.71 18.96 27.62
C GLU A 382 18.85 20.21 27.39
N ASN A 383 17.91 20.42 28.31
CA ASN A 383 17.34 21.68 28.81
C ASN A 383 15.86 21.49 29.17
N LEU A 384 15.62 20.95 30.36
CA LEU A 384 14.54 21.34 31.27
C LEU A 384 14.97 21.02 32.71
#